data_AF-A0A355YHS6-F1
#
_entry.id   AF-A0A355YHS6-F1
#
_cell.length_a   1.000
_cell.length_b   1.000
_cell.length_c   1.000
_cell.angle_alpha   90.00
_cell.angle_beta   90.00
_cell.angle_gamma   90.00
#
_symmetry.space_group_name_H-M   'P 1'
#
loop_
_entity.id
_entity.type
_entity.pdbx_description
1 polymer ?
#
loop_
_entity_poly.entity_id
_entity_poly.type
_entity_poly.pdbx_seq_one_letter_code
_entity_poly.pdbx_strand_id
1 'polypeptide(L)'
;LLGGGAEDLEVMTGIMILAACLPIAIVGLVSARNQGKTSVAAIGIVAKKPDQFGKAMLFPAMVETYAILALLISILAITAIPI
;
A
#
# COMPACT_ATOMS: atom_id res chain seq x y z
N LEU A 1 -13.67 -15.32 9.85
CA LEU A 1 -12.34 -14.64 9.95
C LEU A 1 -11.24 -15.53 10.53
N LEU A 2 -11.52 -16.44 11.49
CA LEU A 2 -10.60 -17.54 11.85
C LEU A 2 -11.39 -18.83 12.14
N GLY A 3 -12.20 -19.27 11.17
CA GLY A 3 -12.90 -20.56 11.21
C GLY A 3 -12.09 -21.56 10.40
N GLY A 4 -11.23 -22.33 11.08
CA GLY A 4 -10.33 -23.31 10.48
C GLY A 4 -11.03 -24.58 10.00
N GLY A 5 -11.76 -24.48 8.89
CA GLY A 5 -11.92 -25.60 7.97
C GLY A 5 -10.93 -25.40 6.84
N ALA A 6 -10.09 -26.38 6.54
CA ALA A 6 -9.44 -26.41 5.23
C ALA A 6 -10.57 -26.63 4.21
N GLU A 7 -11.17 -25.54 3.73
CA GLU A 7 -11.92 -25.57 2.48
C GLU A 7 -10.95 -26.14 1.44
N ASP A 8 -11.41 -27.11 0.66
CA ASP A 8 -10.63 -27.69 -0.45
C ASP A 8 -10.34 -26.57 -1.45
N LEU A 9 -9.27 -25.83 -1.18
CA LEU A 9 -8.86 -24.68 -1.94
C LEU A 9 -8.39 -25.20 -3.29
N GLU A 10 -9.29 -25.09 -4.27
CA GLU A 10 -8.94 -25.38 -5.64
C GLU A 10 -7.71 -24.55 -6.02
N VAL A 11 -6.76 -25.16 -6.73
CA VAL A 11 -5.52 -24.49 -7.14
C VAL A 11 -5.82 -23.18 -7.90
N MET A 12 -6.94 -23.12 -8.63
CA MET A 12 -7.44 -21.91 -9.25
C MET A 12 -7.72 -20.79 -8.22
N THR A 13 -8.39 -21.09 -7.12
CA THR A 13 -8.68 -20.12 -6.05
C THR A 13 -7.40 -19.60 -5.40
N GLY A 14 -6.41 -20.47 -5.19
CA GLY A 14 -5.08 -20.05 -4.70
C GLY A 14 -4.37 -19.06 -5.63
N ILE A 15 -4.43 -19.30 -6.95
CA ILE A 15 -3.84 -18.39 -7.95
C ILE A 15 -4.61 -17.06 -8.00
N MET A 16 -5.93 -17.08 -7.89
CA MET A 16 -6.75 -15.86 -7.84
C MET A 16 -6.40 -14.99 -6.64
N ILE A 17 -6.20 -15.60 -5.46
CA ILE A 17 -5.78 -14.87 -4.24
C ILE A 17 -4.38 -14.26 -4.44
N LEU A 18 -3.44 -15.01 -5.02
CA LEU A 18 -2.11 -14.49 -5.32
C LEU A 18 -2.18 -13.28 -6.27
N ALA A 19 -3.00 -13.37 -7.33
CA ALA A 19 -3.21 -12.29 -8.27
C ALA A 19 -3.85 -11.06 -7.61
N ALA A 20 -4.80 -11.26 -6.68
CA ALA A 20 -5.46 -10.18 -5.93
C ALA A 20 -4.50 -9.41 -5.00
N CYS A 21 -3.45 -10.07 -4.49
CA CYS A 21 -2.40 -9.45 -3.66
C CYS A 21 -1.32 -8.71 -4.46
N LEU A 22 -1.22 -8.94 -5.77
CA LEU A 22 -0.16 -8.38 -6.60
C LEU A 22 -0.21 -6.84 -6.75
N PRO A 23 -1.38 -6.19 -6.87
CA PRO A 23 -1.48 -4.73 -6.97
C PRO A 23 -0.82 -4.00 -5.80
N ILE A 24 -1.13 -4.38 -4.56
CA ILE A 24 -0.50 -3.76 -3.37
C ILE A 24 0.99 -4.06 -3.29
N ALA A 25 1.44 -5.26 -3.68
CA ALA A 25 2.86 -5.60 -3.66
C ALA A 25 3.68 -4.71 -4.61
N ILE A 26 3.20 -4.51 -5.84
CA ILE A 26 3.91 -3.72 -6.86
C ILE A 26 3.79 -2.22 -6.56
N VAL A 27 2.57 -1.72 -6.39
CA VAL A 27 2.35 -0.27 -6.19
C VAL A 27 2.89 0.17 -4.83
N GLY A 28 2.76 -0.66 -3.79
CA GLY A 28 3.35 -0.40 -2.48
C GLY A 28 4.87 -0.27 -2.54
N LEU A 29 5.54 -1.17 -3.27
CA LEU A 29 7.00 -1.09 -3.45
C LEU A 29 7.43 0.18 -4.20
N VAL A 30 6.73 0.53 -5.28
CA VAL A 30 7.02 1.74 -6.07
C VAL A 30 6.74 3.00 -5.25
N SER A 31 5.62 3.04 -4.54
CA SER A 31 5.24 4.16 -3.69
C SER A 31 6.26 4.36 -2.56
N ALA A 32 6.66 3.29 -1.86
CA ALA A 32 7.65 3.36 -0.79
C ALA A 32 8.99 3.98 -1.22
N ARG A 33 9.48 3.63 -2.43
CA ARG A 33 10.70 4.24 -2.99
C ARG A 33 10.56 5.75 -3.16
N ASN A 34 9.43 6.21 -3.69
CA ASN A 34 9.19 7.64 -3.91
C ASN A 34 8.95 8.36 -2.58
N GLN A 35 8.21 7.74 -1.67
CA GLN A 35 7.94 8.27 -0.34
C GLN A 35 9.24 8.49 0.44
N GLY A 36 10.18 7.53 0.39
CA GLY A 36 11.49 7.69 1.00
C GLY A 36 12.25 8.91 0.48
N LYS A 37 12.28 9.13 -0.84
CA LYS A 37 12.91 10.31 -1.45
C LYS A 37 12.25 11.61 -0.99
N THR A 38 10.92 11.64 -0.97
CA THR A 38 10.15 12.82 -0.56
C THR A 38 10.33 13.11 0.93
N SER A 39 10.41 12.09 1.79
CA SER A 39 10.68 12.24 3.22
C SER A 39 12.07 12.81 3.48
N VAL A 40 13.10 12.36 2.75
CA VAL A 40 14.46 12.94 2.87
C VAL A 40 14.46 14.42 2.51
N ALA A 41 13.77 14.80 1.43
CA ALA A 41 13.63 16.21 1.05
C ALA A 41 12.85 17.02 2.10
N ALA A 42 11.76 16.46 2.64
CA ALA A 42 10.96 17.08 3.69
C ALA A 42 11.78 17.34 4.97
N ILE A 43 12.57 16.37 5.41
CA ILE A 43 13.48 16.51 6.56
C ILE A 43 14.49 17.65 6.30
N GLY A 44 15.03 17.76 5.09
CA GLY A 44 15.91 18.86 4.70
C GLY A 44 15.26 20.24 4.81
N ILE A 45 13.96 20.35 4.51
CA ILE A 45 13.19 21.59 4.69
C ILE A 45 13.02 21.89 6.18
N VAL A 46 12.60 20.90 6.97
CA VAL A 46 12.37 21.03 8.41
C VAL A 46 13.65 21.45 9.14
N ALA A 47 14.81 20.89 8.76
CA ALA A 47 16.10 21.22 9.35
C ALA A 47 16.50 22.70 9.17
N LYS A 48 16.08 23.34 8.07
CA LYS A 48 16.38 24.76 7.77
C LYS A 48 15.26 25.70 8.21
N LYS A 49 14.01 25.23 8.19
CA LYS A 49 12.79 26.01 8.44
C LYS A 49 11.80 25.17 9.26
N PRO A 50 11.99 25.06 10.58
CA PRO A 50 11.15 24.22 11.43
C PRO A 50 9.67 24.64 11.42
N ASP A 51 9.40 25.94 11.23
CA ASP A 51 8.03 26.47 11.10
C ASP A 51 7.25 25.91 9.90
N GLN A 52 7.94 25.31 8.92
CA GLN A 52 7.32 24.70 7.75
C GLN A 52 7.09 23.19 7.89
N PHE A 53 7.23 22.61 9.09
CA PHE A 53 7.06 21.18 9.34
C PHE A 53 5.77 20.60 8.75
N GLY A 54 4.62 21.21 9.04
CA GLY A 54 3.33 20.73 8.55
C GLY A 54 3.28 20.69 7.02
N LYS A 55 3.77 21.74 6.34
CA LYS A 55 3.81 21.79 4.86
C LYS A 55 4.80 20.78 4.29
N ALA A 56 5.93 20.57 4.94
CA ALA A 56 6.94 19.59 4.53
C ALA A 56 6.41 18.14 4.65
N MET A 57 5.64 17.84 5.69
CA MET A 57 5.06 16.52 5.94
C MET A 57 3.94 16.15 4.94
N LEU A 58 3.27 17.13 4.34
CA LEU A 58 2.23 16.87 3.34
C LEU A 58 2.77 16.17 2.08
N PHE A 59 4.00 16.49 1.64
CA PHE A 59 4.56 15.89 0.43
C PHE A 59 4.69 14.36 0.51
N PRO A 60 5.34 13.76 1.53
CA PRO A 60 5.40 12.31 1.64
C PRO A 60 4.02 11.67 1.88
N ALA A 61 3.09 12.36 2.57
CA ALA A 61 1.73 11.86 2.76
C ALA A 61 0.93 11.74 1.44
N MET A 62 1.15 12.67 0.49
CA MET A 62 0.54 12.59 -0.85
C MET A 62 1.02 11.36 -1.63
N VAL A 63 2.28 10.95 -1.44
CA VAL A 63 2.81 9.73 -2.07
C VAL A 63 2.17 8.47 -1.48
N GLU A 64 1.92 8.46 -0.17
CA GLU A 64 1.27 7.34 0.53
C GLU A 64 -0.14 7.05 0.03
N THR A 65 -0.86 8.07 -0.45
CA THR A 65 -2.24 7.92 -0.95
C THR A 65 -2.34 6.87 -2.06
N TYR A 66 -1.33 6.75 -2.93
CA TYR A 66 -1.30 5.71 -3.97
C TYR A 66 -1.18 4.29 -3.41
N ALA A 67 -0.45 4.11 -2.30
CA ALA A 67 -0.35 2.81 -1.65
C ALA A 67 -1.69 2.42 -0.99
N ILE A 68 -2.40 3.39 -0.39
CA ILE A 68 -3.72 3.18 0.19
C ILE A 68 -4.74 2.78 -0.90
N LEU A 69 -4.73 3.45 -2.06
CA LEU A 69 -5.60 3.07 -3.18
C LEU A 69 -5.32 1.65 -3.68
N ALA A 70 -4.04 1.27 -3.82
CA ALA A 70 -3.66 -0.09 -4.20
C ALA A 70 -4.08 -1.14 -3.17
N LEU A 71 -3.97 -0.81 -1.88
CA LEU A 71 -4.43 -1.67 -0.79
C LEU A 71 -5.94 -1.90 -0.88
N LEU A 72 -6.72 -0.83 -1.10
CA LEU A 72 -8.17 -0.92 -1.30
C LEU A 72 -8.51 -1.83 -2.48
N ILE A 73 -7.82 -1.67 -3.62
CA ILE A 73 -8.04 -2.52 -4.80
C ILE A 73 -7.77 -4.00 -4.46
N SER A 74 -6.66 -4.30 -3.78
CA SER A 74 -6.33 -5.67 -3.38
C SER A 74 -7.34 -6.26 -2.39
N ILE A 75 -7.81 -5.48 -1.42
CA ILE A 75 -8.86 -5.93 -0.49
C ILE A 75 -10.16 -6.23 -1.23
N LEU A 76 -10.60 -5.32 -2.10
CA LEU A 76 -11.81 -5.50 -2.89
C LEU A 76 -11.70 -6.73 -3.81
N ALA A 77 -10.54 -6.94 -4.42
CA ALA A 77 -10.27 -8.11 -5.25
C ALA A 77 -10.35 -9.41 -4.45
N ILE A 78 -9.78 -9.47 -3.24
CA ILE A 78 -9.88 -10.65 -2.36
C ILE A 78 -11.34 -10.91 -1.98
N THR A 79 -12.09 -9.87 -1.60
CA THR A 79 -13.51 -10.04 -1.22
C THR A 79 -14.43 -10.43 -2.36
N ALA A 80 -13.99 -10.22 -3.62
CA ALA A 80 -14.75 -10.59 -4.80
C ALA A 80 -14.51 -12.03 -5.25
N ILE A 81 -13.49 -12.72 -4.71
CA ILE A 81 -13.23 -14.12 -5.04
C ILE A 81 -14.29 -14.98 -4.33
N PRO A 82 -15.11 -15.74 -5.07
CA PRO A 82 -15.99 -16.72 -4.47
C PRO A 82 -15.12 -17.86 -3.93
N ILE A 83 -15.07 -17.97 -2.61
CA ILE A 83 -14.53 -19.14 -1.89
C ILE A 83 -15.65 -20.13 -1.62
#